data_AF-A0A8T0D5Y8-F1
#
_entry.id   AF-A0A8T0D5Y8-F1
#
_cell.length_a   1.000
_cell.length_b   1.000
_cell.length_c   1.000
_cell.angle_alpha   90.00
_cell.angle_beta   90.00
_cell.angle_gamma   90.00
#
_symmetry.space_group_name_H-M   'P 1'
#
loop_
_entity.id
_entity.type
_entity.pdbx_description
1 polymer ?
#
loop_
_entity_poly.entity_id
_entity_poly.type
_entity_poly.pdbx_seq_one_letter_code
_entity_poly.pdbx_strand_id
1 'polypeptide(L)' 'MYFTVTSPYLFMIILLIRTALLDGAKEGLRYYLQPDWSKLSDMTVWSDAGTQIFFGYALSLGGLTALGSYNTFHHNSLR' A
#
# COMPACT_ATOMS: atom_id res chain seq x y z
N MET A 1 -9.47 12.28 -12.04
CA MET A 1 -8.55 11.68 -11.05
C MET A 1 -8.25 12.58 -9.86
N TYR A 2 -8.12 13.90 -10.00
CA TYR A 2 -7.73 14.77 -8.87
C TYR A 2 -8.54 14.54 -7.59
N PHE A 3 -9.87 14.72 -7.61
CA PHE A 3 -10.69 14.51 -6.41
C PHE A 3 -10.70 13.05 -5.92
N THR A 4 -10.89 12.09 -6.83
CA THR A 4 -11.05 10.67 -6.50
C THR A 4 -9.77 10.02 -5.97
N VAL A 5 -8.60 10.54 -6.34
CA VAL A 5 -7.30 10.07 -5.84
C VAL A 5 -6.93 10.79 -4.54
N THR A 6 -7.24 12.08 -4.38
CA THR A 6 -6.86 12.82 -3.16
C THR A 6 -7.79 12.55 -1.98
N SER A 7 -9.08 12.30 -2.22
CA SER A 7 -10.06 12.16 -1.14
C SER A 7 -9.79 10.97 -0.20
N PRO A 8 -9.35 9.78 -0.66
CA PRO A 8 -9.02 8.68 0.26
C PRO A 8 -7.86 9.05 1.20
N TYR A 9 -6.84 9.77 0.73
CA TYR A 9 -5.74 10.22 1.60
C TYR A 9 -6.21 11.19 2.67
N LEU A 10 -7.12 12.11 2.33
CA LEU A 10 -7.73 13.00 3.31
C LEU A 10 -8.45 12.22 4.41
N PHE A 11 -9.26 11.22 4.03
CA PHE A 11 -9.94 10.37 5.00
C PHE A 11 -8.96 9.55 5.84
N MET A 12 -7.90 9.00 5.24
CA MET A 12 -6.85 8.29 5.97
C MET A 12 -6.17 9.17 7.02
N ILE A 13 -5.91 10.45 6.72
CA ILE A 13 -5.34 11.41 7.68
C ILE A 13 -6.32 11.69 8.82
N ILE A 14 -7.60 11.94 8.51
CA ILE A 14 -8.62 12.19 9.53
C ILE A 14 -8.77 10.97 10.46
N LEU A 15 -8.81 9.77 9.88
CA LEU A 15 -8.89 8.52 10.64
C LEU A 15 -7.64 8.30 11.48
N LEU A 16 -6.44 8.55 10.94
CA LEU A 16 -5.18 8.45 11.69
C LEU A 16 -5.15 9.37 12.90
N ILE A 17 -5.54 10.64 12.73
CA ILE A 17 -5.62 11.59 13.86
C ILE A 17 -6.64 11.10 14.88
N ARG A 18 -7.81 10.65 14.44
CA ARG A 18 -8.84 10.15 15.33
C ARG A 18 -8.36 8.94 16.12
N THR A 19 -7.81 7.92 15.46
CA THR A 19 -7.34 6.69 16.11
C THR A 19 -6.16 6.95 17.04
N ALA A 20 -5.26 7.87 16.70
CA ALA A 20 -4.14 8.25 17.57
C ALA A 20 -4.58 8.95 18.87
N LEU A 21 -5.72 9.66 18.85
CA LEU A 21 -6.29 10.34 20.01
C LEU A 21 -7.16 9.43 20.89
N LEU A 22 -7.45 8.20 20.48
CA LEU A 22 -8.19 7.24 21.31
C LEU A 22 -7.30 6.66 22.41
N ASP A 23 -7.88 6.47 23.58
CA ASP A 23 -7.25 5.71 24.65
C ASP A 23 -7.00 4.26 24.18
N GLY A 24 -5.82 3.71 24.45
CA GLY A 24 -5.42 2.37 23.99
C GLY A 24 -4.86 2.30 22.56
N ALA A 25 -4.67 3.44 21.88
CA ALA A 25 -4.03 3.47 20.55
C ALA A 25 -2.61 2.87 20.55
N LYS A 26 -1.88 3.01 21.67
CA LYS A 26 -0.51 2.51 21.82
C LYS A 26 -0.45 0.97 21.81
N GLU A 27 -1.41 0.32 22.44
CA GLU A 27 -1.53 -1.14 22.49
C GLU A 27 -1.79 -1.71 21.09
N GLY A 28 -2.71 -1.09 20.32
CA GLY A 28 -2.96 -1.48 18.93
C GLY A 28 -1.73 -1.31 18.04
N LEU A 29 -1.01 -0.19 18.20
CA LEU A 29 0.23 0.06 17.47
C LEU A 29 1.32 -0.95 17.82
N ARG A 30 1.46 -1.30 19.10
CA ARG A 30 2.42 -2.31 19.57
C ARG A 30 2.12 -3.68 18.96
N TYR A 31 0.86 -4.10 18.96
CA TYR A 31 0.45 -5.37 18.36
C TYR A 31 0.74 -5.42 16.85
N TYR A 32 0.46 -4.32 16.14
CA TYR A 32 0.69 -4.24 14.70
C TYR A 32 2.17 -4.27 14.32
N LEU A 33 3.04 -3.60 15.09
CA LEU A 33 4.46 -3.46 14.77
C LEU A 33 5.36 -4.50 15.43
N GLN A 34 4.86 -5.32 16.35
CA GLN A 34 5.67 -6.32 17.04
C GLN A 34 6.05 -7.45 16.06
N PRO A 35 7.34 -7.61 15.71
CA PRO A 35 7.73 -8.62 14.74
C PRO A 35 7.76 -10.01 15.37
N ASP A 36 7.19 -10.99 14.67
CA ASP A 36 7.38 -12.40 14.96
C ASP A 36 8.31 -13.03 13.92
N TRP A 37 9.58 -13.15 14.27
CA TRP A 37 10.62 -13.67 13.38
C TRP A 37 10.45 -15.15 13.07
N SER A 38 9.72 -15.91 13.90
CA SER A 38 9.47 -17.33 13.64
C SER A 38 8.68 -17.54 12.34
N LYS A 39 7.77 -16.59 12.03
CA LYS A 39 6.94 -16.60 10.82
C LYS A 39 7.71 -16.46 9.53
N LEU A 40 8.92 -15.90 9.54
CA LEU A 40 9.73 -15.76 8.32
C LEU A 40 10.25 -17.10 7.80
N SER A 41 10.33 -18.13 8.66
CA SER A 41 10.68 -19.48 8.25
C SER A 41 9.56 -20.20 7.50
N ASP A 42 8.33 -19.68 7.58
CA ASP A 42 7.16 -20.23 6.91
C ASP A 42 7.09 -19.71 5.47
N MET A 43 7.16 -20.63 4.50
CA MET A 43 7.10 -20.29 3.08
C MET A 43 5.76 -19.64 2.68
N THR A 44 4.68 -19.91 3.41
CA THR A 44 3.37 -19.33 3.12
C THR A 44 3.37 -17.81 3.25
N VAL A 45 4.10 -17.26 4.23
CA VAL A 45 4.22 -15.81 4.44
C VAL A 45 4.86 -15.11 3.24
N TRP A 46 5.81 -15.77 2.57
CA TRP A 46 6.44 -15.25 1.35
C TRP A 46 5.52 -15.33 0.14
N SER A 47 4.74 -16.40 0.03
CA SER A 47 3.71 -16.54 -1.01
C SER A 47 2.63 -15.45 -0.88
N ASP A 48 2.18 -15.19 0.35
CA ASP A 48 1.19 -14.15 0.64
C ASP A 48 1.74 -12.75 0.37
N ALA A 49 2.99 -12.47 0.79
CA ALA A 49 3.66 -11.21 0.50
C ALA A 49 3.84 -10.98 -1.01
N GLY A 50 4.22 -12.02 -1.76
CA GLY A 50 4.30 -11.96 -3.22
C GLY A 50 2.95 -11.62 -3.84
N THR A 51 1.91 -12.36 -3.45
CA THR A 51 0.53 -12.14 -3.90
C THR A 51 0.06 -10.71 -3.61
N GLN A 52 0.35 -10.21 -2.41
CA GLN A 52 0.00 -8.85 -1.99
C GLN A 52 0.66 -7.78 -2.89
N ILE A 53 1.93 -7.95 -3.25
CA ILE A 53 2.64 -7.02 -4.15
C ILE A 53 2.05 -7.08 -5.56
N PHE A 54 1.82 -8.29 -6.11
CA PHE A 54 1.27 -8.47 -7.44
C PHE A 54 -0.07 -7.77 -7.62
N PHE A 55 -1.01 -8.00 -6.70
CA PHE A 55 -2.34 -7.39 -6.75
C PHE A 55 -2.32 -5.93 -6.29
N GLY A 56 -1.50 -5.57 -5.31
CA GLY A 56 -1.38 -4.19 -4.80
C GLY A 56 -0.91 -3.20 -5.87
N TYR A 57 -0.02 -3.63 -6.76
CA TYR A 57 0.43 -2.84 -7.92
C TYR A 57 -0.35 -3.12 -9.21
N ALA A 58 -1.34 -4.01 -9.19
CA ALA A 58 -2.10 -4.42 -10.37
C ALA A 58 -1.19 -4.89 -11.53
N LEU A 59 -0.09 -5.58 -11.20
CA LEU A 59 0.86 -6.11 -12.19
C LEU A 59 0.12 -7.12 -13.08
N SER A 60 0.44 -7.14 -14.39
CA SER A 60 -0.16 -7.98 -15.44
C SER A 60 -1.57 -7.62 -15.96
N LEU A 61 -2.25 -6.61 -15.39
CA LEU A 61 -3.59 -6.21 -15.87
C LEU A 61 -3.59 -5.29 -17.10
N GLY A 62 -2.41 -4.89 -17.60
CA GLY A 62 -2.27 -4.02 -18.79
C GLY A 62 -2.60 -2.54 -18.56
N GLY A 63 -3.18 -2.17 -17.42
CA GLY A 63 -3.55 -0.78 -17.10
C GLY A 63 -2.37 0.18 -17.09
N LEU A 64 -1.23 -0.21 -16.49
CA LEU A 64 -0.01 0.61 -16.48
C LEU A 64 0.59 0.78 -17.88
N THR A 65 0.56 -0.26 -18.71
CA THR A 65 1.01 -0.20 -20.11
C THR A 65 0.13 0.76 -20.93
N ALA A 66 -1.19 0.71 -20.74
CA ALA A 66 -2.12 1.61 -21.40
C ALA A 66 -1.92 3.07 -20.94
N LEU A 67 -1.66 3.32 -19.65
CA LEU A 67 -1.35 4.66 -19.16
C LEU A 67 -0.02 5.18 -19.73
N GLY A 68 1.00 4.31 -19.79
CA GLY A 68 2.31 4.64 -20.34
C GLY A 68 2.29 4.96 -21.83
N SER A 69 1.36 4.42 -22.62
CA SER A 69 1.26 4.70 -24.06
C SER A 69 0.83 6.13 -24.39
N TYR A 70 0.23 6.84 -23.42
CA TYR A 70 -0.13 8.26 -23.55
C TYR A 70 1.00 9.22 -23.16
N ASN A 71 2.14 8.72 -22.66
CA ASN A 71 3.29 9.57 -22.34
C ASN A 71 4.03 10.03 -23.60
N THR A 72 4.78 11.14 -23.46
CA THR A 72 5.67 11.60 -24.52
C THR A 72 6.85 10.65 -24.71
N PHE A 73 7.35 10.53 -25.94
CA PHE A 73 8.40 9.56 -26.27
C PHE A 73 9.70 9.76 -25.48
N HIS A 74 10.03 11.00 -25.12
CA HIS A 74 11.20 11.36 -24.30
C HIS A 74 10.87 11.55 -22.81
N HIS A 75 9.77 10.97 -22.32
CA HIS A 75 9.43 10.99 -20.90
C HIS A 75 10.33 10.06 -20.08
N ASN A 76 10.80 10.50 -18.91
CA ASN A 76 11.56 9.66 -17.99
C ASN A 76 10.62 8.77 -17.18
N SER A 77 10.50 7.51 -17.58
CA SER A 77 9.60 6.53 -16.94
C SER A 77 10.22 5.78 -15.75
N LEU A 78 11.48 6.05 -15.39
CA LEU A 78 12.17 5.40 -14.27
C LEU A 78 11.99 6.12 -12.92
N ARG A 79 11.55 7.39 -12.95
CA ARG A 79 11.43 8.27 -11.79
C ARG A 79 9.97 8.61 -11.53
#